data_AF-A0A3D0G9S4-F1
#
_entry.id   AF-A0A3D0G9S4-F1
#
_cell.length_a   1.000
_cell.length_b   1.000
_cell.length_c   1.000
_cell.angle_alpha   90.00
_cell.angle_beta   90.00
_cell.angle_gamma   90.00
#
_symmetry.space_group_name_H-M   'P 1'
#
loop_
_entity.id
_entity.type
_entity.pdbx_description
1 polymer ?
#
loop_
_entity_poly.entity_id
_entity_poly.type
_entity_poly.pdbx_seq_one_letter_code
_entity_poly.pdbx_strand_id
1 'polypeptide(L)'
;MAHAKNHDYHILNPSINPLLAAVGAFIMLFGAVKWMAQDIPWIFLIGLAIVLYTMFAWWSDVVEEGQTGDHTPVVRIGLRYGFILFIMSEVMFFVAWFWSFFKHAMYPMGPESPAVDGVWPPVGIETFDPWHLPLINTLILL
;
A
#
# COMPACT_ATOMS: atom_id res chain seq x y z
N MET A 1 33.87 -4.67 -27.95
CA MET A 1 33.35 -3.31 -27.67
C MET A 1 32.17 -3.44 -26.73
N ALA A 2 32.35 -3.22 -25.43
CA ALA A 2 31.26 -3.27 -24.44
C ALA A 2 30.29 -2.06 -24.54
N HIS A 3 30.53 -1.14 -25.47
CA HIS A 3 29.70 0.04 -25.75
C HIS A 3 28.58 -0.19 -26.79
N ALA A 4 28.58 -1.31 -27.52
CA ALA A 4 27.52 -1.60 -28.49
C ALA A 4 26.41 -2.39 -27.79
N LYS A 5 25.44 -1.67 -27.20
CA LYS A 5 24.23 -2.28 -26.66
C LYS A 5 23.43 -2.90 -27.82
N ASN A 6 23.04 -4.15 -27.68
CA ASN A 6 22.21 -4.88 -28.65
C ASN A 6 20.82 -5.22 -28.08
N HIS A 7 20.41 -4.53 -27.01
CA HIS A 7 19.14 -4.71 -26.32
C HIS A 7 18.50 -3.37 -25.98
N ASP A 8 17.17 -3.37 -25.88
CA ASP A 8 16.37 -2.18 -25.59
C ASP A 8 15.99 -2.04 -24.10
N TYR A 9 16.54 -2.89 -23.22
CA TYR A 9 16.33 -2.79 -21.78
C TYR A 9 17.05 -1.59 -21.15
N HIS A 10 16.38 -0.94 -20.19
CA HIS A 10 16.93 0.17 -19.42
C HIS A 10 17.94 -0.34 -18.37
N ILE A 11 19.15 0.19 -18.41
CA ILE A 11 20.20 -0.05 -17.41
C ILE A 11 20.32 1.20 -16.54
N LEU A 12 19.94 1.08 -15.27
CA LEU A 12 19.93 2.18 -14.32
C LEU A 12 21.33 2.51 -13.81
N ASN A 13 21.56 3.79 -13.54
CA ASN A 13 22.72 4.25 -12.81
C ASN A 13 22.57 3.93 -11.30
N PRO A 14 23.68 3.85 -10.54
CA PRO A 14 23.60 3.72 -9.09
C PRO A 14 22.78 4.85 -8.46
N SER A 15 21.83 4.51 -7.58
CA SER A 15 20.99 5.46 -6.86
C SER A 15 21.08 5.26 -5.35
N ILE A 16 21.04 6.37 -4.60
CA ILE A 16 21.05 6.38 -3.13
C ILE A 16 19.64 6.19 -2.54
N ASN A 17 18.59 6.42 -3.34
CA ASN A 17 17.19 6.40 -2.90
C ASN A 17 16.78 5.09 -2.20
N PRO A 18 17.18 3.88 -2.66
CA PRO A 18 16.84 2.64 -1.96
C PRO A 18 17.35 2.59 -0.51
N LEU A 19 18.56 3.08 -0.27
CA LEU A 19 19.16 3.10 1.07
C LEU A 19 18.47 4.12 1.98
N LEU A 20 18.20 5.33 1.46
CA LEU A 20 17.48 6.36 2.21
C LEU A 20 16.07 5.92 2.59
N ALA A 21 15.36 5.26 1.67
CA ALA A 21 14.04 4.70 1.93
C ALA A 21 14.08 3.64 3.05
N ALA A 22 15.07 2.73 3.01
CA ALA A 22 15.21 1.69 4.03
C ALA A 22 15.50 2.26 5.43
N VAL A 23 16.42 3.22 5.54
CA VAL A 23 16.73 3.89 6.81
C VAL A 23 15.54 4.73 7.29
N GLY A 24 14.89 5.47 6.39
CA GLY A 24 13.69 6.25 6.68
C GLY A 24 12.55 5.38 7.20
N ALA A 25 12.27 4.26 6.54
CA ALA A 25 11.24 3.30 6.95
C ALA A 25 11.55 2.66 8.31
N PHE A 26 12.81 2.32 8.58
CA PHE A 26 13.22 1.83 9.90
C PHE A 26 12.96 2.86 11.01
N ILE A 27 13.39 4.12 10.81
CA ILE A 27 13.15 5.20 11.77
C ILE A 27 11.64 5.43 11.95
N MET A 28 10.89 5.44 10.85
CA MET A 28 9.44 5.64 10.85
C MET A 28 8.74 4.56 11.68
N LEU A 29 8.97 3.29 11.41
CA LEU A 29 8.27 2.19 12.09
C LEU A 29 8.74 2.03 13.55
N PHE A 30 10.03 2.23 13.84
CA PHE A 30 10.51 2.29 15.22
C PHE A 30 9.87 3.46 15.98
N GLY A 31 9.77 4.62 15.34
CA GLY A 31 9.07 5.79 15.86
C GLY A 31 7.58 5.53 16.09
N ALA A 32 6.91 4.80 15.20
CA ALA A 32 5.50 4.44 15.36
C ALA A 32 5.27 3.58 16.61
N VAL A 33 6.15 2.61 16.87
CA VAL A 33 6.11 1.82 18.11
C VAL A 33 6.28 2.72 19.34
N LYS A 34 7.25 3.63 19.33
CA LYS A 34 7.47 4.59 20.42
C LYS A 34 6.30 5.54 20.63
N TRP A 35 5.67 5.98 19.55
CA TRP A 35 4.49 6.82 19.61
C TRP A 35 3.33 6.08 20.26
N MET A 36 2.95 4.90 19.76
CA MET A 36 1.82 4.15 20.30
C MET A 36 2.03 3.67 21.75
N ALA A 37 3.27 3.39 22.15
CA ALA A 37 3.58 2.87 23.48
C ALA A 37 3.91 3.94 24.53
N GLN A 38 4.46 5.10 24.12
CA GLN A 38 5.04 6.10 25.02
C GLN A 38 4.66 7.54 24.67
N ASP A 39 3.79 7.76 23.68
CA ASP A 39 3.36 9.07 23.18
C ASP A 39 4.50 10.00 22.73
N ILE A 40 5.53 9.42 22.09
CA ILE A 40 6.66 10.16 21.50
C ILE A 40 6.53 10.17 19.97
N PRO A 41 5.84 11.16 19.35
CA PRO A 41 5.55 11.16 17.91
C PRO A 41 6.72 11.59 17.03
N TRP A 42 7.70 12.33 17.58
CA TRP A 42 8.72 13.02 16.78
C TRP A 42 9.60 12.09 15.94
N ILE A 43 9.93 10.91 16.48
CA ILE A 43 10.74 9.91 15.76
C ILE A 43 9.99 9.40 14.52
N PHE A 44 8.68 9.14 14.67
CA PHE A 44 7.82 8.74 13.54
C PHE A 44 7.77 9.83 12.49
N LEU A 45 7.52 11.09 12.89
CA LEU A 45 7.39 12.21 11.96
C LEU A 45 8.69 12.47 11.16
N ILE A 46 9.85 12.33 11.79
CA ILE A 46 11.15 12.42 11.10
C ILE A 46 11.31 11.29 10.09
N GLY A 47 11.01 10.05 10.48
CA GLY A 47 11.06 8.91 9.55
C GLY A 47 10.10 9.06 8.37
N LEU A 48 8.87 9.53 8.64
CA LEU A 48 7.86 9.80 7.62
C LEU A 48 8.34 10.88 6.63
N ALA A 49 8.94 11.97 7.12
CA ALA A 49 9.48 13.02 6.26
C ALA A 49 10.58 12.49 5.33
N ILE A 50 11.48 11.62 5.83
CA ILE A 50 12.54 10.99 5.02
C ILE A 50 11.93 10.08 3.94
N VAL A 51 10.92 9.26 4.29
CA VAL A 51 10.25 8.39 3.34
C VAL A 51 9.55 9.19 2.25
N LEU A 52 8.77 10.22 2.61
CA LEU A 52 8.07 11.08 1.64
C LEU A 52 9.03 11.82 0.72
N TYR A 53 10.13 12.35 1.26
CA TYR A 53 11.19 12.97 0.46
C TYR A 53 11.79 11.97 -0.53
N THR A 54 12.10 10.75 -0.07
CA THR A 54 12.70 9.73 -0.93
C THR A 54 11.74 9.27 -2.03
N MET A 55 10.45 9.14 -1.73
CA MET A 55 9.42 8.84 -2.73
C MET A 55 9.34 9.94 -3.80
N PHE A 56 9.34 11.21 -3.38
CA PHE A 56 9.33 12.35 -4.29
C PHE A 56 10.58 12.36 -5.19
N ALA A 57 11.77 12.21 -4.61
CA ALA A 57 13.02 12.20 -5.36
C ALA A 57 13.05 11.05 -6.37
N TRP A 58 12.75 9.82 -5.93
CA TRP A 58 12.79 8.64 -6.78
C TRP A 58 11.77 8.71 -7.91
N TRP A 59 10.53 9.14 -7.65
CA TRP A 59 9.56 9.27 -8.75
C TRP A 59 9.90 10.42 -9.70
N SER A 60 10.58 11.46 -9.23
CA SER A 60 11.11 12.50 -10.12
C SER A 60 12.15 11.94 -11.09
N ASP A 61 13.07 11.10 -10.60
CA ASP A 61 14.06 10.41 -11.44
C ASP A 61 13.36 9.53 -12.51
N VAL A 62 12.33 8.77 -12.13
CA VAL A 62 11.56 7.93 -13.09
C VAL A 62 10.86 8.77 -14.17
N VAL A 63 10.40 9.98 -13.83
CA VAL A 63 9.82 10.90 -14.82
C VAL A 63 10.89 11.44 -15.76
N GLU A 64 12.06 11.83 -15.23
CA GLU A 64 13.20 12.28 -16.03
C GLU A 64 13.67 11.19 -17.00
N GLU A 65 13.88 9.96 -16.52
CA GLU A 65 14.22 8.77 -17.32
C GLU A 65 13.21 8.51 -18.46
N GLY A 66 11.92 8.78 -18.18
CA GLY A 66 10.87 8.70 -19.20
C GLY A 66 10.98 9.77 -20.29
N GLN A 67 11.42 10.99 -19.93
CA GLN A 67 11.57 12.13 -20.84
C GLN A 67 12.87 12.08 -21.64
N THR A 68 13.94 11.52 -21.08
CA THR A 68 15.24 11.32 -21.75
C THR A 68 15.22 10.20 -22.80
N GLY A 69 14.15 9.39 -22.80
CA GLY A 69 13.93 8.34 -23.80
C GLY A 69 14.30 6.93 -23.35
N ASP A 70 14.60 6.72 -22.07
CA ASP A 70 14.97 5.40 -21.52
C ASP A 70 13.77 4.43 -21.43
N HIS A 71 12.54 4.96 -21.52
CA HIS A 71 11.29 4.18 -21.59
C HIS A 71 11.00 3.63 -22.99
N THR A 72 11.87 2.75 -23.49
CA THR A 72 11.67 1.99 -24.75
C THR A 72 10.36 1.19 -24.73
N PRO A 73 9.85 0.70 -25.89
CA PRO A 73 8.62 -0.08 -25.93
C PRO A 73 8.61 -1.30 -24.98
N VAL A 74 9.73 -2.02 -24.87
CA VAL A 74 9.85 -3.17 -23.96
C VAL A 74 9.85 -2.76 -22.49
N VAL A 75 10.51 -1.64 -22.15
CA VAL A 75 10.54 -1.10 -20.78
C VAL A 75 9.14 -0.68 -20.34
N ARG A 76 8.38 0.00 -21.20
CA ARG A 76 6.99 0.39 -20.91
C ARG A 76 6.07 -0.80 -20.67
N ILE A 77 6.28 -1.90 -21.38
CA ILE A 77 5.56 -3.15 -21.11
C ILE A 77 5.93 -3.70 -19.72
N GLY A 78 7.22 -3.70 -19.38
CA GLY A 78 7.70 -4.09 -18.05
C GLY A 78 7.08 -3.26 -16.91
N LEU A 79 7.05 -1.93 -17.05
CA LEU A 79 6.43 -1.02 -16.08
C LEU A 79 4.92 -1.30 -15.90
N ARG A 80 4.20 -1.58 -17.00
CA ARG A 80 2.78 -1.96 -16.93
C ARG A 80 2.57 -3.25 -16.17
N TYR A 81 3.37 -4.29 -16.45
CA TYR A 81 3.30 -5.54 -15.68
C TYR A 81 3.62 -5.32 -14.21
N GLY A 82 4.66 -4.54 -13.89
CA GLY A 82 5.00 -4.18 -12.51
C GLY A 82 3.82 -3.56 -11.77
N PHE A 83 3.13 -2.60 -12.39
CA PHE A 83 1.96 -1.96 -11.78
C PHE A 83 0.75 -2.88 -11.69
N ILE A 84 0.51 -3.75 -12.67
CA ILE A 84 -0.56 -4.77 -12.60
C ILE A 84 -0.29 -5.76 -11.46
N LEU A 85 0.95 -6.23 -11.31
CA LEU A 85 1.34 -7.11 -10.21
C LEU A 85 1.15 -6.42 -8.84
N PHE A 86 1.50 -5.12 -8.75
CA PHE A 86 1.25 -4.31 -7.55
C PHE A 86 -0.26 -4.22 -7.23
N ILE A 87 -1.12 -3.90 -8.21
CA ILE A 87 -2.58 -3.89 -8.03
C ILE A 87 -3.09 -5.27 -7.58
N MET A 88 -2.58 -6.36 -8.15
CA MET A 88 -2.96 -7.70 -7.72
C MET A 88 -2.57 -7.98 -6.26
N SER A 89 -1.41 -7.51 -5.80
CA SER A 89 -1.06 -7.61 -4.37
C SER A 89 -1.98 -6.76 -3.47
N GLU A 90 -2.43 -5.59 -3.94
CA GLU A 90 -3.41 -4.76 -3.21
C GLU A 90 -4.77 -5.48 -3.11
N VAL A 91 -5.22 -6.14 -4.18
CA VAL A 91 -6.44 -6.97 -4.11
C VAL A 91 -6.29 -8.06 -3.05
N MET A 92 -5.15 -8.75 -2.99
CA MET A 92 -4.88 -9.77 -1.97
C MET A 92 -4.81 -9.19 -0.56
N PHE A 93 -4.31 -7.97 -0.39
CA PHE A 93 -4.38 -7.26 0.88
C PHE A 93 -5.83 -7.05 1.33
N PHE A 94 -6.71 -6.58 0.43
CA PHE A 94 -8.16 -6.44 0.71
C PHE A 94 -8.86 -7.77 0.99
N VAL A 95 -8.45 -8.88 0.35
CA VAL A 95 -8.98 -10.21 0.65
C VAL A 95 -8.84 -10.56 2.13
N ALA A 96 -7.74 -10.19 2.81
CA ALA A 96 -7.58 -10.46 4.23
C ALA A 96 -8.62 -9.71 5.10
N TRP A 97 -8.93 -8.46 4.75
CA TRP A 97 -9.95 -7.65 5.44
C TRP A 97 -11.36 -8.20 5.22
N PHE A 98 -11.70 -8.52 3.96
CA PHE A 98 -12.98 -9.14 3.63
C PHE A 98 -13.13 -10.50 4.31
N TRP A 99 -12.06 -11.30 4.38
CA TRP A 99 -12.09 -12.58 5.06
C TRP A 99 -12.45 -12.39 6.54
N SER A 100 -11.77 -11.48 7.25
CA SER A 100 -12.11 -11.19 8.65
C SER A 100 -13.57 -10.77 8.82
N PHE A 101 -14.07 -9.88 7.95
CA PHE A 101 -15.47 -9.44 7.97
C PHE A 101 -16.43 -10.62 7.73
N PHE A 102 -16.29 -11.35 6.62
CA PHE A 102 -17.22 -12.43 6.26
C PHE A 102 -17.22 -13.54 7.29
N LYS A 103 -16.04 -13.92 7.83
CA LYS A 103 -15.98 -14.93 8.89
C LYS A 103 -16.83 -14.53 10.08
N HIS A 104 -16.71 -13.29 10.56
CA HIS A 104 -17.42 -12.84 11.77
C HIS A 104 -18.88 -12.45 11.51
N ALA A 105 -19.24 -12.09 10.29
CA ALA A 105 -20.63 -11.85 9.89
C ALA A 105 -21.40 -13.16 9.67
N MET A 106 -20.77 -14.17 9.07
CA MET A 106 -21.39 -15.48 8.81
C MET A 106 -21.39 -16.39 10.05
N TYR A 107 -20.29 -16.41 10.80
CA TYR A 107 -20.10 -17.25 11.99
C TYR A 107 -19.68 -16.36 13.18
N PRO A 108 -20.60 -15.49 13.66
CA PRO A 108 -20.33 -14.63 14.82
C PRO A 108 -20.02 -15.48 16.06
N MET A 109 -19.06 -15.04 16.86
CA MET A 109 -18.70 -15.75 18.08
C MET A 109 -19.76 -15.52 19.17
N GLY A 110 -20.16 -16.61 19.84
CA GLY A 110 -21.05 -16.62 21.00
C GLY A 110 -20.53 -17.55 22.10
N PRO A 111 -21.24 -17.65 23.24
CA PRO A 111 -20.80 -18.45 24.39
C PRO A 111 -20.59 -19.94 24.08
N GLU A 112 -21.35 -20.49 23.12
CA GLU A 112 -21.35 -21.91 22.76
C GLU A 112 -20.64 -22.19 21.40
N SER A 113 -19.80 -21.26 20.92
CA SER A 113 -19.10 -21.43 19.65
C SER A 113 -18.01 -22.51 19.71
N PRO A 114 -17.80 -23.31 18.64
CA PRO A 114 -18.45 -23.21 17.32
C PRO A 114 -19.72 -24.08 17.15
N ALA A 115 -20.29 -24.64 18.23
CA ALA A 115 -21.46 -25.51 18.14
C ALA A 115 -22.75 -24.73 17.84
N VAL A 116 -22.87 -23.53 18.41
CA VAL A 116 -23.92 -22.56 18.12
C VAL A 116 -23.27 -21.19 17.90
N ASP A 117 -23.55 -20.58 16.76
CA ASP A 117 -23.07 -19.23 16.42
C ASP A 117 -23.80 -18.16 17.23
N GLY A 118 -23.17 -16.99 17.38
CA GLY A 118 -23.76 -15.80 17.99
C GLY A 118 -24.74 -15.06 17.08
N VAL A 119 -24.85 -13.74 17.27
CA VAL A 119 -25.74 -12.88 16.48
C VAL A 119 -24.92 -11.85 15.70
N TRP A 120 -25.33 -11.60 14.45
CA TRP A 120 -24.85 -10.49 13.63
C TRP A 120 -26.01 -9.56 13.25
N PRO A 121 -25.87 -8.23 13.40
CA PRO A 121 -24.76 -7.51 14.04
C PRO A 121 -24.60 -7.85 15.53
N PRO A 122 -23.44 -7.61 16.14
CA PRO A 122 -23.26 -7.82 17.58
C PRO A 122 -24.27 -7.00 18.38
N VAL A 123 -24.71 -7.53 19.52
CA VAL A 123 -25.72 -6.89 20.36
C VAL A 123 -25.26 -5.49 20.77
N GLY A 124 -26.11 -4.48 20.56
CA GLY A 124 -25.81 -3.07 20.84
C GLY A 124 -25.11 -2.32 19.71
N ILE A 125 -24.84 -2.96 18.57
CA ILE A 125 -24.31 -2.30 17.37
C ILE A 125 -25.44 -1.93 16.43
N GLU A 126 -25.64 -0.64 16.22
CA GLU A 126 -26.53 -0.09 15.18
C GLU A 126 -25.75 0.08 13.87
N THR A 127 -26.25 -0.52 12.80
CA THR A 127 -25.63 -0.40 11.47
C THR A 127 -26.07 0.90 10.77
N PHE A 128 -25.16 1.47 9.98
CA PHE A 128 -25.49 2.61 9.11
C PHE A 128 -26.54 2.23 8.05
N ASP A 129 -27.46 3.15 7.76
CA ASP A 129 -28.39 3.02 6.63
C ASP A 129 -27.61 3.06 5.31
N PRO A 130 -27.62 1.99 4.49
CA PRO A 130 -26.86 1.94 3.24
C PRO A 130 -27.37 2.92 2.17
N TRP A 131 -28.63 3.37 2.25
CA TRP A 131 -29.26 4.21 1.22
C TRP A 131 -29.03 5.70 1.41
N HIS A 132 -28.56 6.10 2.59
CA HIS A 132 -28.25 7.49 2.89
C HIS A 132 -26.82 7.82 2.44
N LEU A 133 -25.89 8.03 3.37
CA LEU A 133 -24.52 8.42 3.04
C LEU A 133 -23.75 7.40 2.18
N PRO A 134 -23.82 6.07 2.41
CA PRO A 134 -23.04 5.11 1.63
C PRO A 134 -23.40 5.08 0.14
N LEU A 135 -24.69 5.20 -0.21
CA LEU A 135 -25.12 5.31 -1.60
C LEU A 135 -24.56 6.57 -2.26
N ILE A 136 -24.64 7.73 -1.60
CA ILE A 136 -24.09 8.98 -2.13
C ILE A 136 -22.58 8.85 -2.37
N ASN A 137 -21.84 8.22 -1.46
CA ASN A 137 -20.41 7.98 -1.64
C ASN A 137 -20.12 7.05 -2.83
N THR A 138 -21.00 6.06 -3.08
CA THR A 138 -20.88 5.20 -4.26
C THR A 138 -21.09 5.99 -5.55
N LEU A 139 -22.07 6.89 -5.59
CA LEU A 139 -22.32 7.75 -6.75
C LEU A 139 -21.21 8.79 -7.00
N ILE A 140 -20.47 9.21 -5.97
CA ILE A 140 -19.32 10.13 -6.13
C ILE A 140 -18.12 9.42 -6.77
N LEU A 141 -17.95 8.12 -6.52
CA LEU A 141 -16.79 7.36 -7.01
C LEU A 141 -16.98 6.80 -8.43
N LEU A 142 -18.22 6.56 -8.86
CA LEU A 142 -18.57 6.07 -10.21
C LEU A 142 -18.55 7.21 -11.25
#